data_AF-A0A349DES3-F1
#
_entry.id   AF-A0A349DES3-F1
#
_cell.length_a   1.000
_cell.length_b   1.000
_cell.length_c   1.000
_cell.angle_alpha   90.00
_cell.angle_beta   90.00
_cell.angle_gamma   90.00
#
_symmetry.space_group_name_H-M   'P 1'
#
loop_
_entity.id
_entity.type
_entity.pdbx_description
1 polymer ?
#
loop_
_entity_poly.entity_id
_entity_poly.type
_entity_poly.pdbx_seq_one_letter_code
_entity_poly.pdbx_strand_id
1 'polypeptide(L)'
;DRIIEMHISPVNISVHTMNPELRVKMMGNKRAGKVLDYVKKLADAGIKLNTQLVLCPGYNDGDELTYSLEELGKMYPSVQSIAAVPVGLSCHRDGLTGLNPFTKEQSLDVISRIDSYNSQFMCYNNMNIAFASDEFYLNADLPMPDCSRYGDFIQLENGVGMWALLKHEFEEAIKDIPEGYALP
;
A
#
# COMPACT_ATOMS: atom_id res chain seq x y z
N ASP A 1 -19.21 -14.50 -4.77
CA ASP A 1 -20.47 -14.53 -5.55
C ASP A 1 -21.36 -13.38 -5.13
N ARG A 2 -21.85 -13.35 -3.89
CA ARG A 2 -22.66 -12.21 -3.37
C ARG A 2 -22.07 -10.80 -3.61
N ILE A 3 -20.76 -10.60 -3.43
CA ILE A 3 -20.09 -9.31 -3.71
C ILE A 3 -20.28 -8.89 -5.18
N ILE A 4 -20.16 -9.85 -6.10
CA ILE A 4 -20.30 -9.62 -7.54
C ILE A 4 -21.76 -9.39 -7.89
N GLU A 5 -22.67 -10.25 -7.41
CA GLU A 5 -24.11 -10.12 -7.66
C GLU A 5 -24.66 -8.77 -7.17
N MET A 6 -24.20 -8.32 -6.00
CA MET A 6 -24.62 -7.06 -5.38
C MET A 6 -23.78 -5.85 -5.82
N HIS A 7 -22.75 -6.03 -6.66
CA HIS A 7 -21.82 -4.98 -7.10
C HIS A 7 -21.25 -4.14 -5.94
N ILE A 8 -20.86 -4.80 -4.84
CA ILE A 8 -20.26 -4.12 -3.69
C ILE A 8 -18.84 -3.67 -4.08
N SER A 9 -18.65 -2.37 -4.19
CA SER A 9 -17.43 -1.74 -4.72
C SER A 9 -17.23 -0.35 -4.10
N PRO A 10 -15.99 0.07 -3.76
CA PRO A 10 -14.75 -0.69 -3.83
C PRO A 10 -14.61 -1.74 -2.71
N VAL A 11 -13.73 -2.73 -2.90
CA VAL A 11 -13.39 -3.75 -1.90
C VAL A 11 -11.92 -3.62 -1.51
N ASN A 12 -11.66 -3.59 -0.20
CA ASN A 12 -10.31 -3.56 0.36
C ASN A 12 -9.79 -4.99 0.57
N ILE A 13 -8.59 -5.31 0.08
CA ILE A 13 -8.01 -6.66 0.18
C ILE A 13 -6.53 -6.62 0.58
N SER A 14 -6.17 -7.27 1.69
CA SER A 14 -4.78 -7.55 2.06
C SER A 14 -4.25 -8.76 1.28
N VAL A 15 -3.53 -8.48 0.20
CA VAL A 15 -2.99 -9.47 -0.75
C VAL A 15 -1.68 -10.06 -0.22
N HIS A 16 -0.83 -9.22 0.39
CA HIS A 16 0.55 -9.54 0.82
C HIS A 16 1.52 -9.84 -0.32
N THR A 17 1.20 -10.78 -1.22
CA THR A 17 2.01 -11.13 -2.38
C THR A 17 1.12 -11.79 -3.44
N MET A 18 1.48 -11.61 -4.72
CA MET A 18 0.84 -12.33 -5.83
C MET A 18 1.45 -13.71 -6.09
N ASN A 19 2.52 -14.09 -5.38
CA ASN A 19 3.09 -15.44 -5.44
C ASN A 19 2.28 -16.40 -4.54
N PRO A 20 1.55 -17.39 -5.10
CA PRO A 20 0.67 -18.25 -4.31
C PRO A 20 1.41 -19.12 -3.29
N GLU A 21 2.61 -19.60 -3.62
CA GLU A 21 3.42 -20.46 -2.76
C GLU A 21 3.98 -19.66 -1.58
N LEU A 22 4.52 -18.48 -1.87
CA LEU A 22 4.98 -17.54 -0.84
C LEU A 22 3.82 -17.12 0.07
N ARG A 23 2.62 -16.89 -0.50
CA ARG A 23 1.44 -16.55 0.30
C ARG A 23 1.06 -17.67 1.27
N VAL A 24 1.10 -18.93 0.84
CA VAL A 24 0.88 -20.09 1.71
C VAL A 24 1.92 -20.13 2.84
N LYS A 25 3.20 -19.90 2.51
CA LYS A 25 4.30 -19.86 3.47
C LYS A 25 4.10 -18.75 4.51
N MET A 26 3.80 -17.53 4.09
CA MET A 26 3.61 -16.38 4.98
C MET A 26 2.39 -16.52 5.88
N MET A 27 1.29 -17.08 5.39
CA MET A 27 0.04 -17.18 6.15
C MET A 27 -0.07 -18.45 7.00
N GLY A 28 0.87 -19.40 6.85
CA GLY A 28 0.77 -20.72 7.50
C GLY A 28 -0.47 -21.53 7.08
N ASN A 29 -1.11 -21.17 5.96
CA ASN A 29 -2.38 -21.73 5.52
C ASN A 29 -2.27 -22.23 4.07
N LYS A 30 -2.43 -23.54 3.88
CA LYS A 30 -2.36 -24.22 2.55
C LYS A 30 -3.37 -23.68 1.53
N ARG A 31 -4.44 -23.02 1.97
CA ARG A 31 -5.45 -22.43 1.10
C ARG A 31 -5.22 -20.94 0.80
N ALA A 32 -4.20 -20.31 1.40
CA ALA A 32 -3.98 -18.88 1.24
C ALA A 32 -3.66 -18.48 -0.22
N GLY A 33 -2.98 -19.35 -0.98
CA GLY A 33 -2.74 -19.12 -2.41
C GLY A 33 -4.03 -19.02 -3.23
N LYS A 34 -5.07 -19.79 -2.89
CA LYS A 34 -6.38 -19.75 -3.57
C LYS A 34 -7.13 -18.44 -3.37
N VAL A 35 -6.72 -17.62 -2.40
CA VAL A 35 -7.34 -16.30 -2.18
C VAL A 35 -7.05 -15.37 -3.36
N LEU A 36 -5.92 -15.56 -4.04
CA LEU A 36 -5.53 -14.78 -5.22
C LEU A 36 -6.50 -15.01 -6.40
N ASP A 37 -7.08 -16.20 -6.52
CA ASP A 37 -8.12 -16.48 -7.52
C ASP A 37 -9.36 -15.59 -7.31
N TYR A 38 -9.68 -15.25 -6.05
CA TYR A 38 -10.81 -14.35 -5.76
C TYR A 38 -10.49 -12.90 -6.12
N VAL A 39 -9.25 -12.45 -5.95
CA VAL A 39 -8.82 -11.11 -6.39
C VAL A 39 -9.06 -10.99 -7.89
N LYS A 40 -8.60 -11.97 -8.65
CA LYS A 40 -8.83 -12.02 -10.10
C LYS A 40 -10.32 -12.10 -10.45
N LYS A 41 -11.08 -12.98 -9.78
CA LYS A 41 -12.52 -13.11 -10.02
C LYS A 41 -13.29 -11.81 -9.79
N LEU A 42 -12.93 -11.05 -8.76
CA LEU A 42 -13.53 -9.75 -8.47
C LEU A 42 -13.12 -8.71 -9.51
N ALA A 43 -11.85 -8.70 -9.91
CA ALA A 43 -11.34 -7.81 -10.94
C ALA A 43 -12.01 -8.06 -12.30
N ASP A 44 -12.13 -9.33 -12.72
CA ASP A 44 -12.80 -9.75 -13.96
C ASP A 44 -14.29 -9.39 -13.97
N ALA A 45 -14.91 -9.30 -12.78
CA ALA A 45 -16.29 -8.86 -12.61
C ALA A 45 -16.44 -7.32 -12.57
N GLY A 46 -15.36 -6.55 -12.75
CA GLY A 46 -15.38 -5.09 -12.75
C GLY A 46 -15.53 -4.46 -11.37
N ILE A 47 -15.32 -5.22 -10.29
CA ILE A 47 -15.32 -4.67 -8.92
C ILE A 47 -14.04 -3.86 -8.72
N LYS A 48 -14.17 -2.63 -8.20
CA LYS A 48 -13.01 -1.79 -7.87
C LYS A 48 -12.32 -2.35 -6.62
N LEU A 49 -11.01 -2.45 -6.66
CA LEU A 49 -10.18 -3.07 -5.63
C LEU A 49 -9.12 -2.09 -5.14
N ASN A 50 -9.06 -1.93 -3.83
CA ASN A 50 -7.94 -1.31 -3.14
C ASN A 50 -7.16 -2.42 -2.46
N THR A 51 -5.92 -2.61 -2.86
CA THR A 51 -5.11 -3.72 -2.38
C THR A 51 -4.05 -3.24 -1.41
N GLN A 52 -3.64 -4.13 -0.52
CA GLN A 52 -2.58 -3.90 0.44
C GLN A 52 -1.57 -5.04 0.42
N LEU A 53 -0.29 -4.68 0.33
CA LEU A 53 0.87 -5.55 0.47
C LEU A 53 1.50 -5.26 1.83
N VAL A 54 1.22 -6.09 2.84
CA VAL A 54 1.96 -6.05 4.11
C VAL A 54 3.28 -6.77 3.90
N LEU A 55 4.36 -5.99 3.87
CA LEU A 55 5.71 -6.45 3.56
C LEU A 55 6.42 -6.96 4.81
N CYS A 56 7.11 -8.08 4.66
CA CYS A 56 7.95 -8.71 5.66
C CYS A 56 9.36 -8.83 5.09
N PRO A 57 10.40 -8.29 5.76
CA PRO A 57 11.76 -8.33 5.24
C PRO A 57 12.26 -9.74 4.93
N GLY A 58 12.78 -9.96 3.73
CA GLY A 58 13.28 -11.25 3.25
C GLY A 58 12.20 -12.26 2.85
N TYR A 59 10.94 -11.84 2.72
CA TYR A 59 9.83 -12.70 2.28
C TYR A 59 9.20 -12.20 1.00
N ASN A 60 8.52 -11.06 1.06
CA ASN A 60 7.74 -10.47 -0.05
C ASN A 60 8.17 -9.04 -0.38
N ASP A 61 9.37 -8.64 0.02
CA ASP A 61 10.09 -7.45 -0.42
C ASP A 61 10.96 -7.76 -1.66
N GLY A 62 11.76 -6.79 -2.10
CA GLY A 62 12.67 -6.97 -3.23
C GLY A 62 11.94 -7.35 -4.53
N ASP A 63 12.41 -8.40 -5.20
CA ASP A 63 11.86 -8.83 -6.49
C ASP A 63 10.44 -9.39 -6.38
N GLU A 64 10.07 -9.96 -5.23
CA GLU A 64 8.70 -10.42 -4.97
C GLU A 64 7.71 -9.26 -4.83
N LEU A 65 8.17 -8.11 -4.32
CA LEU A 65 7.40 -6.87 -4.33
C LEU A 65 7.17 -6.40 -5.78
N THR A 66 8.24 -6.32 -6.58
CA THR A 66 8.13 -5.91 -8.00
C THR A 66 7.17 -6.82 -8.76
N TYR A 67 7.31 -8.14 -8.61
CA TYR A 67 6.38 -9.11 -9.20
C TYR A 67 4.93 -8.87 -8.78
N SER A 68 4.70 -8.64 -7.48
CA SER A 68 3.34 -8.39 -6.96
C SER A 68 2.72 -7.10 -7.48
N LEU A 69 3.51 -6.03 -7.62
CA LEU A 69 3.08 -4.76 -8.23
C LEU A 69 2.69 -4.95 -9.70
N GLU A 70 3.50 -5.67 -10.47
CA GLU A 70 3.23 -5.96 -11.88
C GLU A 70 1.96 -6.80 -12.08
N GLU A 71 1.80 -7.88 -11.31
CA GLU A 71 0.63 -8.75 -11.39
C GLU A 71 -0.67 -8.04 -10.99
N LEU A 72 -0.64 -7.22 -9.94
CA LEU A 72 -1.78 -6.38 -9.56
C LEU A 72 -2.06 -5.30 -10.61
N GLY A 73 -1.02 -4.70 -11.18
CA GLY A 73 -1.13 -3.72 -12.25
C GLY A 73 -1.83 -4.22 -13.50
N LYS A 74 -1.64 -5.50 -13.85
CA LYS A 74 -2.34 -6.15 -14.99
C LYS A 74 -3.86 -6.19 -14.81
N MET A 75 -4.36 -6.01 -13.59
CA MET A 75 -5.78 -5.99 -13.27
C MET A 75 -6.39 -4.58 -13.23
N TYR A 76 -5.64 -3.55 -13.63
CA TYR A 76 -6.19 -2.22 -13.90
C TYR A 76 -7.21 -2.29 -15.07
N PRO A 77 -8.36 -1.58 -15.01
CA PRO A 77 -8.75 -0.55 -14.03
C PRO A 77 -9.47 -1.06 -12.78
N SER A 78 -9.63 -2.37 -12.62
CA SER A 78 -10.32 -2.92 -11.45
C SER A 78 -9.47 -2.78 -10.19
N VAL A 79 -8.17 -3.09 -10.24
CA VAL A 79 -7.24 -2.64 -9.19
C VAL A 79 -6.98 -1.15 -9.40
N GLN A 80 -7.37 -0.33 -8.42
CA GLN A 80 -7.27 1.13 -8.49
C GLN A 80 -6.19 1.71 -7.59
N SER A 81 -5.76 0.91 -6.60
CA SER A 81 -4.76 1.33 -5.64
C SER A 81 -4.07 0.13 -5.00
N ILE A 82 -2.77 0.27 -4.74
CA ILE A 82 -1.91 -0.73 -4.10
C ILE A 82 -1.12 -0.04 -2.98
N ALA A 83 -1.50 -0.24 -1.72
CA ALA A 83 -0.70 0.20 -0.58
C ALA A 83 0.39 -0.82 -0.26
N ALA A 84 1.63 -0.39 -0.06
CA ALA A 84 2.71 -1.18 0.49
C ALA A 84 3.01 -0.67 1.90
N VAL A 85 2.85 -1.53 2.90
CA VAL A 85 3.01 -1.19 4.32
C VAL A 85 3.97 -2.18 4.99
N PRO A 86 4.82 -1.78 5.93
CA PRO A 86 5.66 -2.72 6.66
C PRO A 86 4.80 -3.55 7.62
N VAL A 87 5.27 -4.75 7.95
CA VAL A 87 4.65 -5.58 8.98
C VAL A 87 4.73 -4.88 10.34
N GLY A 88 3.57 -4.69 10.97
CA GLY A 88 3.51 -4.19 12.35
C GLY A 88 4.08 -5.23 13.32
N LEU A 89 5.09 -4.84 14.08
CA LEU A 89 5.70 -5.69 15.11
C LEU A 89 5.28 -5.18 16.50
N SER A 90 4.60 -6.04 17.26
CA SER A 90 4.32 -5.81 18.69
C SER A 90 5.48 -6.32 19.54
N CYS A 91 5.60 -5.78 20.76
CA CYS A 91 6.52 -6.29 21.79
C CYS A 91 6.11 -7.67 22.35
N HIS A 92 4.86 -8.11 22.11
CA HIS A 92 4.34 -9.42 22.51
C HIS A 92 4.37 -10.39 21.32
N ARG A 93 5.46 -11.15 21.16
CA ARG A 93 5.65 -12.09 20.02
C ARG A 93 6.22 -13.45 20.43
N ASP A 94 6.10 -13.82 21.71
CA ASP A 94 6.58 -15.12 22.20
C ASP A 94 5.93 -16.27 21.42
N GLY A 95 6.77 -17.14 20.84
CA GLY A 95 6.32 -18.28 20.04
C GLY A 95 5.94 -17.99 18.58
N LEU A 96 6.07 -16.74 18.10
CA LEU A 96 5.85 -16.38 16.70
C LEU A 96 7.16 -16.38 15.90
N THR A 97 7.04 -16.42 14.58
CA THR A 97 8.19 -16.30 13.67
C THR A 97 8.94 -14.99 13.94
N GLY A 98 10.26 -15.10 14.08
CA GLY A 98 11.15 -13.95 14.21
C GLY A 98 11.09 -13.11 12.93
N LEU A 99 10.42 -11.98 13.02
CA LEU A 99 10.38 -10.96 11.97
C LEU A 99 11.15 -9.76 12.49
N ASN A 100 12.06 -9.26 11.67
CA ASN A 100 12.80 -8.04 11.95
C ASN A 100 12.04 -6.84 11.36
N PRO A 101 12.15 -5.65 11.97
CA PRO A 101 11.75 -4.42 11.32
C PRO A 101 12.54 -4.20 10.03
N PHE A 102 12.00 -3.40 9.12
CA PHE A 102 12.75 -2.95 7.94
C PHE A 102 13.94 -2.07 8.36
N THR A 103 15.10 -2.28 7.73
CA THR A 103 16.21 -1.34 7.84
C THR A 103 15.98 -0.10 6.96
N LYS A 104 16.82 0.92 7.13
CA LYS A 104 16.83 2.11 6.27
C LYS A 104 17.04 1.74 4.81
N GLU A 105 18.00 0.85 4.53
CA GLU A 105 18.34 0.39 3.17
C GLU A 105 17.19 -0.40 2.54
N GLN A 106 16.55 -1.28 3.31
CA GLN A 106 15.41 -2.05 2.82
C GLN A 106 14.19 -1.15 2.55
N SER A 107 13.97 -0.13 3.40
CA SER A 107 12.89 0.86 3.19
C SER A 107 13.14 1.68 1.92
N LEU A 108 14.39 2.08 1.67
CA LEU A 108 14.80 2.74 0.44
C LEU A 108 14.57 1.87 -0.81
N ASP A 109 14.89 0.57 -0.74
CA ASP A 109 14.62 -0.37 -1.84
C ASP A 109 13.12 -0.48 -2.15
N VAL A 110 12.28 -0.60 -1.11
CA VAL A 110 10.81 -0.63 -1.27
C VAL A 110 10.31 0.63 -1.98
N ILE A 111 10.72 1.81 -1.51
CA ILE A 111 10.31 3.10 -2.12
C ILE A 111 10.80 3.18 -3.57
N SER A 112 12.07 2.84 -3.83
CA SER A 112 12.66 2.85 -5.16
C SER A 112 11.90 1.97 -6.15
N ARG A 113 11.50 0.76 -5.73
CA ARG A 113 10.74 -0.18 -6.56
C ARG A 113 9.34 0.33 -6.88
N ILE A 114 8.66 0.91 -5.89
CA ILE A 114 7.33 1.52 -6.08
C ILE A 114 7.41 2.72 -7.03
N ASP A 115 8.44 3.54 -6.88
CA ASP A 115 8.65 4.73 -7.71
C ASP A 115 9.00 4.36 -9.16
N SER A 116 9.85 3.34 -9.34
CA SER A 116 10.16 2.77 -10.65
C SER A 116 8.91 2.20 -11.33
N TYR A 117 8.11 1.42 -10.59
CA TYR A 117 6.86 0.85 -11.10
C TYR A 117 5.86 1.94 -11.49
N ASN A 118 5.62 2.94 -10.63
CA ASN A 118 4.74 4.05 -10.95
C ASN A 118 5.24 4.88 -12.13
N SER A 119 6.55 5.08 -12.28
CA SER A 119 7.11 5.78 -13.44
C SER A 119 6.78 5.06 -14.75
N GLN A 120 6.84 3.72 -14.76
CA GLN A 120 6.42 2.92 -15.91
C GLN A 120 4.90 2.98 -16.13
N PHE A 121 4.11 2.90 -15.05
CA PHE A 121 2.65 2.91 -15.12
C PHE A 121 2.10 4.27 -15.58
N MET A 122 2.72 5.37 -15.15
CA MET A 122 2.42 6.75 -15.53
C MET A 122 2.50 6.96 -17.05
N CYS A 123 3.50 6.38 -17.72
CA CYS A 123 3.66 6.48 -19.18
C CYS A 123 2.44 5.98 -19.96
N TYR A 124 1.68 5.03 -19.39
CA TYR A 124 0.54 4.41 -20.07
C TYR A 124 -0.81 4.90 -19.55
N ASN A 125 -0.92 5.21 -18.25
CA ASN A 125 -2.20 5.47 -17.58
C ASN A 125 -2.29 6.86 -16.93
N ASN A 126 -1.22 7.65 -16.96
CA ASN A 126 -1.15 9.02 -16.44
C ASN A 126 -1.59 9.16 -14.97
N MET A 127 -1.33 8.14 -14.14
CA MET A 127 -1.58 8.15 -12.70
C MET A 127 -0.62 7.23 -11.94
N ASN A 128 -0.45 7.51 -10.65
CA ASN A 128 0.18 6.56 -9.72
C ASN A 128 -0.89 5.60 -9.19
N ILE A 129 -0.52 4.34 -9.03
CA ILE A 129 -1.41 3.31 -8.48
C ILE A 129 -0.83 2.63 -7.24
N ALA A 130 0.50 2.61 -7.09
CA ALA A 130 1.18 2.01 -5.96
C ALA A 130 1.72 3.06 -5.00
N PHE A 131 1.64 2.82 -3.70
CA PHE A 131 2.04 3.80 -2.69
C PHE A 131 2.70 3.11 -1.49
N ALA A 132 3.91 3.56 -1.15
CA ALA A 132 4.52 3.21 0.14
C ALA A 132 3.83 3.99 1.27
N SER A 133 3.62 3.33 2.41
CA SER A 133 3.18 4.00 3.64
C SER A 133 4.21 5.00 4.14
N ASP A 134 3.75 5.99 4.91
CA ASP A 134 4.56 7.03 5.52
C ASP A 134 5.71 6.44 6.38
N GLU A 135 5.48 5.28 7.01
CA GLU A 135 6.50 4.59 7.81
C GLU A 135 7.77 4.25 7.00
N PHE A 136 7.66 3.90 5.72
CA PHE A 136 8.84 3.65 4.89
C PHE A 136 9.67 4.92 4.68
N TYR A 137 9.02 6.07 4.48
CA TYR A 137 9.70 7.35 4.32
C TYR A 137 10.39 7.78 5.62
N LEU A 138 9.74 7.56 6.78
CA LEU A 138 10.35 7.81 8.09
C LEU A 138 11.57 6.90 8.33
N ASN A 139 11.42 5.59 8.11
CA ASN A 139 12.52 4.63 8.27
C ASN A 139 13.68 4.90 7.31
N ALA A 140 13.37 5.38 6.10
CA ALA A 140 14.34 5.75 5.08
C ALA A 140 14.99 7.12 5.31
N ASP A 141 14.52 7.92 6.29
CA ASP A 141 14.96 9.29 6.54
C ASP A 141 14.81 10.17 5.28
N LEU A 142 13.67 10.01 4.60
CA LEU A 142 13.30 10.75 3.41
C LEU A 142 12.19 11.77 3.70
N PRO A 143 12.15 12.89 2.97
CA PRO A 143 11.03 13.81 3.07
C PRO A 143 9.73 13.12 2.62
N MET A 144 8.63 13.49 3.26
CA MET A 144 7.30 13.03 2.86
C MET A 144 6.96 13.53 1.45
N PRO A 145 6.35 12.69 0.60
CA PRO A 145 5.85 13.14 -0.70
C PRO A 145 4.79 14.23 -0.59
N ASP A 146 4.64 15.02 -1.64
CA ASP A 146 3.60 16.03 -1.75
C ASP A 146 2.19 15.40 -1.78
N CYS A 147 1.19 16.14 -1.28
CA CYS A 147 -0.22 15.75 -1.30
C CYS A 147 -0.71 15.36 -2.71
N SER A 148 -0.21 16.03 -3.77
CA SER A 148 -0.60 15.77 -5.15
C SER A 148 -0.27 14.35 -5.62
N ARG A 149 0.67 13.67 -4.94
CA ARG A 149 1.04 12.29 -5.26
C ARG A 149 -0.08 11.29 -4.97
N TYR A 150 -0.91 11.56 -3.96
CA TYR A 150 -1.85 10.61 -3.39
C TYR A 150 -3.27 10.69 -3.97
N GLY A 151 -3.56 11.69 -4.80
CA GLY A 151 -4.88 11.92 -5.38
C GLY A 151 -5.93 12.06 -4.27
N ASP A 152 -6.94 11.19 -4.29
CA ASP A 152 -8.06 11.19 -3.32
C ASP A 152 -7.72 10.49 -1.98
N PHE A 153 -6.44 10.20 -1.70
CA PHE A 153 -5.99 9.55 -0.46
C PHE A 153 -6.72 8.22 -0.15
N ILE A 154 -6.98 7.42 -1.18
CA ILE A 154 -7.72 6.13 -1.10
C ILE A 154 -7.16 5.18 -0.02
N GLN A 155 -5.87 5.30 0.31
CA GLN A 155 -5.13 4.41 1.20
C GLN A 155 -4.80 5.06 2.56
N LEU A 156 -5.47 6.15 2.93
CA LEU A 156 -5.20 6.87 4.19
C LEU A 156 -5.26 5.95 5.42
N GLU A 157 -6.27 5.06 5.48
CA GLU A 157 -6.45 4.07 6.56
C GLU A 157 -5.29 3.06 6.67
N ASN A 158 -4.55 2.86 5.57
CA ASN A 158 -3.37 1.99 5.52
C ASN A 158 -2.07 2.75 5.82
N GLY A 159 -2.16 3.98 6.31
CA GLY A 159 -1.00 4.80 6.69
C GLY A 159 -0.26 5.39 5.50
N VAL A 160 -0.95 5.62 4.39
CA VAL A 160 -0.40 6.20 3.17
C VAL A 160 -0.90 7.64 3.02
N GLY A 161 0.02 8.60 3.09
CA GLY A 161 -0.28 10.02 2.87
C GLY A 161 -0.87 10.75 4.07
N MET A 162 -0.88 10.13 5.27
CA MET A 162 -1.41 10.77 6.48
C MET A 162 -0.59 12.01 6.85
N TRP A 163 0.73 11.92 6.78
CA TRP A 163 1.62 13.06 7.05
C TRP A 163 1.46 14.18 6.03
N ALA A 164 1.33 13.82 4.75
CA ALA A 164 1.16 14.78 3.67
C ALA A 164 -0.18 15.53 3.82
N LEU A 165 -1.26 14.79 4.11
CA LEU A 165 -2.58 15.38 4.36
C LEU A 165 -2.58 16.28 5.59
N LEU A 166 -2.07 15.79 6.73
CA LEU A 166 -1.98 16.57 7.96
C LEU A 166 -1.20 17.87 7.76
N LYS A 167 -0.04 17.80 7.09
CA LYS A 167 0.76 18.97 6.78
C LYS A 167 -0.02 19.97 5.93
N HIS A 168 -0.68 19.49 4.89
CA HIS A 168 -1.49 20.34 4.00
C HIS A 168 -2.64 21.02 4.76
N GLU A 169 -3.44 20.25 5.51
CA GLU A 169 -4.56 20.78 6.30
C GLU A 169 -4.08 21.79 7.35
N PHE A 170 -2.93 21.52 7.99
CA PHE A 170 -2.34 22.44 8.96
C PHE A 170 -1.87 23.75 8.32
N GLU A 171 -1.21 23.68 7.16
CA GLU A 171 -0.76 24.86 6.42
C GLU A 171 -1.95 25.71 5.91
N GLU A 172 -3.03 25.07 5.46
CA GLU A 172 -4.26 25.78 5.09
C GLU A 172 -4.91 26.43 6.32
N ALA A 173 -5.03 25.70 7.44
CA ALA A 173 -5.59 26.25 8.67
C ALA A 173 -4.80 27.45 9.20
N ILE A 174 -3.46 27.47 9.04
CA ILE A 174 -2.63 28.63 9.41
C ILE A 174 -2.95 29.86 8.57
N LYS A 175 -3.21 29.69 7.26
CA LYS A 175 -3.55 30.81 6.37
C LYS A 175 -4.89 31.45 6.74
N ASP A 176 -5.79 30.66 7.30
CA ASP A 176 -7.10 31.10 7.75
C ASP A 176 -7.07 31.78 9.14
N ILE A 177 -5.90 31.83 9.81
CA ILE A 177 -5.76 32.53 11.09
C ILE A 177 -5.86 34.05 10.86
N PRO A 178 -6.79 34.75 11.53
CA PRO A 178 -6.89 36.20 11.42
C PRO A 178 -5.62 36.91 11.90
N GLU A 179 -5.25 38.00 11.24
CA GLU A 179 -4.17 38.87 11.71
C GLU A 179 -4.44 39.33 13.16
N GLY A 180 -3.48 39.11 14.05
CA GLY A 180 -3.58 39.46 15.47
C GLY A 180 -4.22 38.40 16.36
N TYR A 181 -4.48 37.19 15.86
CA TYR A 181 -4.90 36.06 16.70
C TYR A 181 -3.83 35.69 17.73
N ALA A 182 -4.15 35.84 19.01
CA ALA A 182 -3.33 35.39 20.11
C ALA A 182 -3.81 34.01 20.58
N LEU A 183 -2.88 33.07 20.77
CA LEU A 183 -3.19 31.81 21.44
C LEU A 183 -3.68 32.10 22.87
N PRO A 184 -4.74 31.40 23.33
CA PRO A 184 -5.28 31.57 24.67
C PRO A 184 -4.27 31.23 25.78
#